data_AF-A0A522AQQ2-F1
#
_entry.id   AF-A0A522AQQ2-F1
#
_cell.length_a   1.000
_cell.length_b   1.000
_cell.length_c   1.000
_cell.angle_alpha   90.00
_cell.angle_beta   90.00
_cell.angle_gamma   90.00
#
_symmetry.space_group_name_H-M   'P 1'
#
loop_
_entity.id
_entity.type
_entity.pdbx_description
1 polymer ?
#
loop_
_entity_poly.entity_id
_entity_poly.type
_entity_poly.pdbx_seq_one_letter_code
_entity_poly.pdbx_strand_id
1 'polypeptide(L)'
;MVTQATVSRDIAELGLAKVSRGDRHLYVLADDLARSPAEGNDHLRRILADIPVTVGRSGLILVLTGTPGTAAVIAQAIDESALDQQVGTVAGDNTLLVLFADEPALERWLARFTELQSPIATGVGMEGIR
;
A
#
# COMPACT_ATOMS: atom_id res chain seq x y z
N MET A 1 -19.00 -24.74 26.79
CA MET A 1 -18.80 -23.50 27.56
C MET A 1 -17.31 -23.34 27.81
N VAL A 2 -16.63 -22.56 26.97
CA VAL A 2 -15.20 -22.23 27.13
C VAL A 2 -15.16 -20.91 27.89
N THR A 3 -14.46 -20.90 29.03
CA THR A 3 -14.41 -19.76 29.95
C THR A 3 -13.41 -18.69 29.49
N GLN A 4 -13.73 -17.44 29.80
CA GLN A 4 -12.98 -16.21 29.55
C GLN A 4 -11.66 -16.13 30.38
N ALA A 5 -10.74 -17.07 30.15
CA ALA A 5 -9.38 -17.03 30.70
C ALA A 5 -8.29 -17.41 29.68
N THR A 6 -8.66 -17.89 28.49
CA THR A 6 -7.71 -18.47 27.52
C THR A 6 -7.38 -17.56 26.32
N VAL A 7 -8.17 -16.52 26.04
CA VAL A 7 -7.94 -15.64 24.87
C VAL A 7 -6.76 -14.68 25.10
N SER A 8 -6.40 -14.41 26.36
CA SER A 8 -5.29 -13.49 26.69
C SER A 8 -3.90 -14.10 26.47
N ARG A 9 -3.78 -15.44 26.39
CA ARG A 9 -2.48 -16.12 26.27
C ARG A 9 -2.09 -16.36 24.80
N ASP A 10 -3.07 -16.60 23.94
CA ASP A 10 -2.86 -16.82 22.49
C ASP A 10 -2.34 -15.56 21.78
N ILE A 11 -2.66 -14.36 22.27
CA ILE A 11 -2.22 -13.08 21.69
C ILE A 11 -0.70 -12.88 21.80
N ALA A 12 -0.04 -13.45 22.81
CA ALA A 12 1.40 -13.32 23.00
C ALA A 12 2.21 -14.33 22.17
N GLU A 13 1.64 -15.50 21.84
CA GLU A 13 2.31 -16.53 21.03
C GLU A 13 2.23 -16.26 19.51
N LEU A 14 1.32 -15.39 19.06
CA LEU A 14 1.11 -15.04 17.64
C LEU A 14 1.89 -13.80 17.15
N GLY A 15 2.77 -13.21 17.98
CA GLY A 15 3.57 -12.05 17.58
C GLY A 15 2.75 -10.79 17.28
N LEU A 16 1.52 -10.69 17.81
CA LEU A 16 0.62 -9.56 17.56
C LEU A 16 0.93 -8.41 18.53
N ALA A 17 1.11 -7.21 17.98
CA ALA A 17 1.28 -5.98 18.73
C ALA A 17 0.01 -5.12 18.66
N LYS A 18 -0.34 -4.49 19.78
CA LYS A 18 -1.49 -3.58 19.88
C LYS A 18 -1.05 -2.17 19.46
N VAL A 19 -1.65 -1.64 18.40
CA VAL A 19 -1.37 -0.30 17.89
C VAL A 19 -2.61 0.57 18.01
N SER A 20 -2.42 1.83 18.42
CA SER A 20 -3.48 2.84 18.43
C SER A 20 -3.38 3.68 17.16
N ARG A 21 -4.43 3.64 16.31
CA ARG A 21 -4.55 4.52 15.13
C ARG A 21 -5.80 5.38 15.32
N GLY A 22 -5.60 6.61 15.76
CA GLY A 22 -6.70 7.48 16.22
C GLY A 22 -7.43 6.85 17.42
N ASP A 23 -8.76 6.79 17.35
CA ASP A 23 -9.65 6.28 18.41
C ASP A 23 -9.93 4.77 18.32
N ARG A 24 -9.17 4.03 17.49
CA ARG A 24 -9.32 2.57 17.32
C ARG A 24 -8.05 1.83 17.70
N HIS A 25 -8.22 0.68 18.34
CA HIS A 25 -7.16 -0.27 18.64
C HIS A 25 -7.16 -1.40 17.60
N LEU A 26 -6.01 -1.61 16.96
CA LEU A 26 -5.80 -2.69 15.99
C LEU A 26 -4.73 -3.65 16.51
N TYR A 27 -4.91 -4.93 16.23
CA TYR A 27 -3.90 -5.96 16.46
C TYR A 27 -3.25 -6.27 15.12
N VAL A 28 -1.93 -6.05 15.02
CA VAL A 28 -1.14 -6.25 13.80
C VAL A 28 0.02 -7.19 14.11
N LEU A 29 0.50 -7.95 13.12
CA LEU A 29 1.72 -8.73 13.30
C LEU A 29 2.89 -7.78 13.55
N ALA A 30 3.79 -8.13 14.47
CA ALA A 30 4.96 -7.32 14.79
C ALA A 30 5.88 -7.08 13.59
N ASP A 31 5.91 -8.01 12.63
CA ASP A 31 6.65 -7.87 11.38
C ASP A 31 6.06 -6.81 10.44
N ASP A 32 4.74 -6.57 10.52
CA ASP A 32 4.07 -5.48 9.79
C ASP A 32 4.33 -4.12 10.45
N LEU A 33 4.71 -4.09 11.74
CA LEU A 33 5.19 -2.87 12.41
C LEU A 33 6.65 -2.54 12.10
N ALA A 34 7.42 -3.52 11.62
CA ALA A 34 8.83 -3.34 11.34
C ALA A 34 9.09 -2.63 10.00
N ARG A 35 8.12 -2.65 9.07
CA ARG A 35 8.29 -1.99 7.77
C ARG A 35 8.11 -0.49 7.88
N SER A 36 9.19 0.24 7.63
CA SER A 36 9.14 1.70 7.51
C SER A 36 8.26 2.10 6.32
N PRO A 37 7.55 3.24 6.38
CA PRO A 37 6.84 3.79 5.21
C PRO A 37 7.74 3.94 3.97
N ALA A 38 9.06 4.12 4.16
CA ALA A 38 10.03 4.14 3.07
C ALA A 38 10.18 2.77 2.39
N GLU A 39 10.26 1.69 3.17
CA GLU A 39 10.38 0.32 2.66
C GLU A 39 9.11 -0.13 1.94
N GLY A 40 7.93 0.29 2.42
CA GLY A 40 6.65 0.09 1.75
C GLY A 40 6.60 0.76 0.37
N ASN A 41 7.07 2.01 0.28
CA ASN A 41 7.17 2.70 -1.01
C ASN A 41 8.12 1.99 -1.98
N ASP A 42 9.27 1.49 -1.51
CA ASP A 42 10.22 0.75 -2.36
C ASP A 42 9.68 -0.61 -2.81
N HIS A 43 8.85 -1.26 -1.99
CA HIS A 43 8.12 -2.45 -2.41
C HIS A 43 7.12 -2.13 -3.52
N LEU A 44 6.29 -1.10 -3.33
CA LEU A 44 5.32 -0.65 -4.32
C LEU A 44 5.98 -0.24 -5.63
N ARG A 45 7.11 0.50 -5.59
CA ARG A 45 7.88 0.86 -6.80
C ARG A 45 8.31 -0.36 -7.60
N ARG A 46 8.83 -1.40 -6.94
CA ARG A 46 9.26 -2.63 -7.62
C ARG A 46 8.08 -3.32 -8.31
N ILE A 47 6.94 -3.43 -7.64
CA ILE A 47 5.72 -3.99 -8.22
C ILE A 47 5.27 -3.17 -9.44
N LEU A 48 5.27 -1.84 -9.34
CA LEU A 48 4.86 -0.95 -10.43
C LEU A 48 5.87 -0.93 -11.60
N ALA A 49 7.13 -1.28 -11.36
CA ALA A 49 8.13 -1.45 -12.41
C ALA A 49 7.92 -2.74 -13.22
N ASP A 50 7.47 -3.80 -12.57
CA ASP A 50 7.24 -5.11 -13.20
C ASP A 50 5.84 -5.22 -13.84
N ILE A 51 4.85 -4.48 -13.31
CA ILE A 51 3.45 -4.55 -13.73
C ILE A 51 3.03 -3.21 -14.32
N PRO A 52 2.79 -3.14 -15.64
CA PRO A 52 2.22 -1.93 -16.24
C PRO A 52 0.84 -1.64 -15.64
N VAL A 53 0.70 -0.48 -14.99
CA VAL A 53 -0.56 -0.04 -14.39
C VAL A 53 -1.01 1.25 -15.05
N THR A 54 -2.21 1.22 -15.63
CA THR A 54 -2.89 2.42 -16.14
C THR A 54 -3.84 3.00 -15.09
N VAL A 55 -4.02 4.32 -15.11
CA VAL A 55 -4.88 5.05 -14.15
C VAL A 55 -6.04 5.70 -14.90
N GLY A 56 -7.27 5.29 -14.57
CA GLY A 56 -8.51 5.96 -14.95
C GLY A 56 -9.16 6.66 -13.75
N ARG A 57 -10.16 7.50 -14.02
CA ARG A 57 -10.85 8.29 -12.99
C ARG A 57 -12.35 8.39 -13.24
N SER A 58 -13.13 8.26 -12.17
CA SER A 58 -14.58 8.52 -12.14
C SER A 58 -14.96 9.20 -10.83
N GLY A 59 -15.16 10.52 -10.86
CA GLY A 59 -15.40 11.31 -9.64
C GLY A 59 -14.26 11.18 -8.63
N LEU A 60 -14.58 10.72 -7.42
CA LEU A 60 -13.65 10.47 -6.31
C LEU A 60 -13.13 9.01 -6.27
N ILE A 61 -13.19 8.31 -7.39
CA ILE A 61 -12.70 6.94 -7.54
C ILE A 61 -11.62 6.92 -8.62
N LEU A 62 -10.44 6.39 -8.28
CA LEU A 62 -9.43 6.01 -9.25
C LEU A 62 -9.58 4.54 -9.60
N VAL A 63 -9.41 4.23 -10.89
CA VAL A 63 -9.45 2.88 -11.43
C VAL A 63 -8.06 2.53 -11.90
N LEU A 64 -7.35 1.68 -11.16
CA LEU A 64 -6.05 1.17 -11.58
C LEU A 64 -6.25 -0.14 -12.34
N THR A 65 -5.65 -0.26 -13.52
CA THR A 65 -5.73 -1.49 -14.33
C THR A 65 -4.33 -2.02 -14.62
N GLY A 66 -4.04 -3.21 -14.10
CA GLY A 66 -2.83 -3.98 -14.34
C GLY A 66 -3.06 -5.12 -15.33
N THR A 67 -2.16 -6.12 -15.29
CA THR A 67 -2.29 -7.36 -16.06
C THR A 67 -3.19 -8.38 -15.31
N PRO A 68 -3.69 -9.44 -15.98
CA PRO A 68 -4.51 -10.48 -15.34
C PRO A 68 -3.90 -11.02 -14.04
N GLY A 69 -4.72 -11.13 -12.98
CA GLY A 69 -4.31 -11.65 -11.68
C GLY A 69 -3.44 -10.72 -10.81
N THR A 70 -3.27 -9.44 -11.16
CA THR A 70 -2.35 -8.52 -10.44
C THR A 70 -3.01 -7.54 -9.48
N ALA A 71 -4.33 -7.37 -9.51
CA ALA A 71 -4.97 -6.32 -8.72
C ALA A 71 -4.76 -6.51 -7.21
N ALA A 72 -4.79 -7.76 -6.72
CA ALA A 72 -4.61 -8.06 -5.30
C ALA A 72 -3.19 -7.72 -4.80
N VAL A 73 -2.14 -8.03 -5.57
CA VAL A 73 -0.76 -7.72 -5.17
C VAL A 73 -0.48 -6.21 -5.21
N ILE A 74 -1.06 -5.49 -6.17
CA ILE A 74 -0.98 -4.04 -6.23
C ILE A 74 -1.71 -3.41 -5.03
N ALA A 75 -2.90 -3.92 -4.69
CA ALA A 75 -3.67 -3.43 -3.54
C ALA A 75 -2.89 -3.58 -2.23
N GLN A 76 -2.35 -4.78 -1.99
CA GLN A 76 -1.53 -5.06 -0.80
C GLN A 76 -0.33 -4.11 -0.72
N ALA A 77 0.37 -3.90 -1.83
CA ALA A 77 1.53 -3.01 -1.86
C ALA A 77 1.15 -1.54 -1.63
N ILE A 78 -0.03 -1.10 -2.08
CA ILE A 78 -0.56 0.23 -1.76
C ILE A 78 -0.85 0.33 -0.25
N ASP A 79 -1.50 -0.66 0.33
CA ASP A 79 -1.87 -0.66 1.76
C ASP A 79 -0.64 -0.73 2.69
N GLU A 80 0.45 -1.34 2.23
CA GLU A 80 1.75 -1.38 2.92
C GLU A 80 2.62 -0.12 2.68
N SER A 81 2.26 0.71 1.70
CA SER A 81 3.02 1.91 1.34
C SER A 81 2.69 3.11 2.24
N ALA A 82 3.37 4.23 2.02
CA ALA A 82 3.06 5.50 2.69
C ALA A 82 1.84 6.23 2.08
N LEU A 83 1.14 5.62 1.11
CA LEU A 83 -0.07 6.20 0.53
C LEU A 83 -1.25 6.01 1.49
N ASP A 84 -1.70 7.10 2.10
CA ASP A 84 -2.68 7.05 3.21
C ASP A 84 -3.88 7.99 3.05
N GLN A 85 -4.02 8.64 1.88
CA GLN A 85 -5.13 9.57 1.62
C GLN A 85 -6.40 8.90 1.08
N GLN A 86 -6.32 7.64 0.68
CA GLN A 86 -7.48 6.83 0.27
C GLN A 86 -8.33 6.43 1.48
N VAL A 87 -9.64 6.36 1.28
CA VAL A 87 -10.59 5.76 2.24
C VAL A 87 -10.44 4.24 2.27
N GLY A 88 -10.13 3.65 1.11
CA GLY A 88 -9.89 2.22 0.98
C GLY A 88 -9.74 1.79 -0.48
N THR A 89 -9.47 0.50 -0.66
CA THR A 89 -9.30 -0.13 -1.97
C THR A 89 -10.23 -1.35 -2.14
N VAL A 90 -10.59 -1.67 -3.38
CA VAL A 90 -11.30 -2.90 -3.74
C VAL A 90 -10.61 -3.55 -4.94
N ALA A 91 -10.01 -4.71 -4.73
CA ALA A 91 -9.32 -5.46 -5.78
C ALA A 91 -10.25 -6.46 -6.47
N GLY A 92 -10.26 -6.44 -7.80
CA GLY A 92 -10.78 -7.50 -8.66
C GLY A 92 -9.66 -8.43 -9.11
N ASP A 93 -9.69 -8.85 -10.38
CA ASP A 93 -8.61 -9.66 -10.98
C ASP A 93 -7.45 -8.80 -11.48
N ASN A 94 -7.72 -7.92 -12.44
CA ASN A 94 -6.74 -6.98 -13.02
C ASN A 94 -7.09 -5.52 -12.79
N THR A 95 -8.19 -5.24 -12.08
CA THR A 95 -8.67 -3.89 -11.80
C THR A 95 -8.78 -3.66 -10.30
N LEU A 96 -8.29 -2.51 -9.84
CA LEU A 96 -8.40 -2.03 -8.48
C LEU A 96 -9.16 -0.70 -8.47
N LEU A 97 -10.11 -0.55 -7.55
CA LEU A 97 -10.73 0.73 -7.26
C LEU A 97 -10.07 1.34 -6.02
N VAL A 98 -9.71 2.61 -6.08
CA VAL A 98 -9.20 3.39 -4.95
C VAL A 98 -10.18 4.53 -4.67
N LEU A 99 -10.74 4.56 -3.47
CA LEU A 99 -11.82 5.48 -3.10
C LEU A 99 -11.29 6.64 -2.25
N PHE A 100 -11.79 7.85 -2.49
CA PHE A 100 -11.36 9.06 -1.78
C PHE A 100 -12.54 9.80 -1.14
N ALA A 101 -12.28 10.46 -0.02
CA ALA A 101 -13.29 11.25 0.69
C ALA A 101 -13.56 12.59 0.01
N ASP A 102 -12.54 13.16 -0.64
CA ASP A 102 -12.61 14.45 -1.31
C ASP A 102 -11.56 14.57 -2.43
N GLU A 103 -11.73 15.61 -3.23
CA GLU A 103 -10.88 15.92 -4.38
C GLU A 103 -9.41 16.19 -3.98
N PRO A 104 -9.11 17.01 -2.94
CA PRO A 104 -7.72 17.24 -2.54
C PRO A 104 -6.98 15.97 -2.09
N ALA A 105 -7.65 15.04 -1.40
CA ALA A 105 -7.06 13.77 -1.00
C ALA A 105 -6.67 12.92 -2.22
N LEU A 106 -7.57 12.83 -3.20
CA LEU A 106 -7.33 12.14 -4.47
C LEU A 106 -6.13 12.72 -5.21
N GLU A 107 -6.08 14.04 -5.39
CA GLU A 107 -5.01 14.69 -6.15
C GLU A 107 -3.64 14.51 -5.50
N ARG A 108 -3.55 14.62 -4.17
CA ARG A 108 -2.30 14.34 -3.43
C ARG A 108 -1.88 12.88 -3.59
N TRP A 109 -2.82 11.96 -3.47
CA TRP A 109 -2.55 10.54 -3.63
C TRP A 109 -2.06 10.22 -5.03
N LEU A 110 -2.74 10.74 -6.07
CA LEU A 110 -2.42 10.50 -7.47
C LEU A 110 -1.03 11.05 -7.85
N ALA A 111 -0.69 12.24 -7.37
CA ALA A 111 0.64 12.81 -7.58
C ALA A 111 1.73 11.88 -7.00
N ARG A 112 1.55 11.43 -5.76
CA ARG A 112 2.48 10.51 -5.08
C ARG A 112 2.56 9.15 -5.76
N PHE A 113 1.43 8.58 -6.16
CA PHE A 113 1.39 7.32 -6.90
C PHE A 113 2.12 7.42 -8.23
N THR A 114 1.95 8.52 -8.96
CA THR A 114 2.65 8.78 -10.24
C THR A 114 4.16 8.93 -10.06
N GLU A 115 4.61 9.56 -8.97
CA GLU A 115 6.02 9.60 -8.60
C GLU A 115 6.60 8.20 -8.33
N LEU A 116 5.81 7.31 -7.73
CA LEU A 116 6.20 5.91 -7.47
C LEU A 116 6.19 5.04 -8.74
N GLN A 117 5.39 5.39 -9.76
CA GLN A 117 5.42 4.73 -11.07
C GLN A 117 6.62 5.15 -11.92
N SER A 118 7.21 6.31 -11.65
CA SER A 118 8.34 6.81 -12.44
C SER A 118 9.61 6.02 -12.13
N PRO A 119 10.40 5.62 -13.15
CA PRO A 119 11.68 4.96 -12.91
C PRO A 119 12.56 5.85 -12.03
N ILE A 120 13.17 5.27 -10.98
CA ILE A 120 14.22 5.98 -10.24
C ILE A 120 15.36 6.20 -11.23
N ALA A 121 15.66 7.48 -11.53
CA ALA A 121 16.86 7.85 -12.27
C ALA A 121 18.07 7.38 -11.45
N THR A 122 18.57 6.20 -11.79
CA THR A 122 19.80 5.68 -11.20
C THR A 122 20.90 6.56 -11.77
N GLY A 123 21.50 7.41 -10.93
CA GLY A 123 22.67 8.20 -11.29
C GLY A 123 23.81 7.26 -11.68
N VAL A 124 23.87 6.90 -12.96
CA VAL A 124 25.09 6.36 -13.55
C VAL A 124 26.06 7.53 -13.63
N GLY A 125 27.05 7.48 -12.73
CA GLY A 125 28.14 8.44 -12.67
C GLY A 125 28.80 8.58 -14.02
N MET A 126 29.05 9.84 -14.39
CA MET A 126 30.01 10.21 -15.41
C MET A 126 31.40 9.75 -14.97
N GLU A 127 31.82 8.56 -15.38
CA GLU A 127 33.23 8.14 -15.38
C GLU A 127 33.63 7.65 -16.77
N GLY A 128 34.60 8.35 -17.37
CA GLY A 128 35.24 8.02 -18.64
C GLY A 128 34.39 8.45 -19.85
N ILE A 129 34.86 9.33 -20.73
CA ILE A 129 36.07 9.13 -21.53
C ILE A 129 36.66 10.51 -21.87
N ARG A 130 37.96 10.64 -21.63
CA ARG A 130 38.84 11.63 -22.23
C ARG A 130 39.06 11.33 -23.71
#